data_AF-A0A5E4I110-F1
#
_entry.id   AF-A0A5E4I110-F1
#
_cell.length_a   1.000
_cell.length_b   1.000
_cell.length_c   1.000
_cell.angle_alpha   90.00
_cell.angle_beta   90.00
_cell.angle_gamma   90.00
#
_symmetry.space_group_name_H-M   'P 1'
#
loop_
_entity.id
_entity.type
_entity.pdbx_description
1 polymer ?
#
loop_
_entity_poly.entity_id
_entity_poly.type
_entity_poly.pdbx_seq_one_letter_code
_entity_poly.pdbx_strand_id
1 'polypeptide(L)'
;MKLVLALCLLLAGALLMAGCFGEKPASAPLNATNGSANGTMAYSNQSGGQMNGSAQAGQANGSAQTPNAAGQMNPSGPDANAVGAAMNDSTRDGMMNPKNPVVVFETTKGNFSAEIYVNEAPITGANFMKLVNSGFYNGLTFHRVEPGFVVQGGDPKGDGTGGSNQTIPLEIKPNLKHKLGALGMARSQNPDSASSQFYVVTGEASFLDGNYAVFGQVLGSGMNVVQQIKVGDRMTKVYEKK
;
A
#
# COMPACT_ATOMS: atom_id res chain seq x y z
N MET A 1 23.32 -26.26 -19.79
CA MET A 1 23.24 -25.20 -20.82
C MET A 1 21.78 -24.98 -21.17
N LYS A 2 21.29 -23.76 -20.87
CA LYS A 2 20.18 -22.99 -21.48
C LYS A 2 19.14 -23.75 -22.33
N LEU A 3 17.88 -23.76 -21.89
CA LEU A 3 16.74 -23.06 -22.51
C LEU A 3 15.43 -23.57 -21.86
N VAL A 4 14.78 -22.76 -21.02
CA VAL A 4 13.35 -22.92 -20.76
C VAL A 4 12.67 -21.73 -21.40
N LEU A 5 11.85 -22.07 -22.39
CA LEU A 5 11.21 -21.20 -23.35
C LEU A 5 10.15 -20.34 -22.65
N ALA A 6 10.21 -19.03 -22.89
CA ALA A 6 9.21 -18.07 -22.47
C ALA A 6 7.87 -18.37 -23.16
N LEU A 7 6.88 -18.80 -22.38
CA LEU A 7 5.50 -18.90 -22.84
C LEU A 7 4.85 -17.52 -22.68
N CYS A 8 4.87 -16.77 -23.79
CA CYS A 8 4.24 -15.47 -23.93
C CYS A 8 2.71 -15.66 -24.02
N LEU A 9 1.95 -15.10 -23.07
CA LEU A 9 0.49 -14.99 -23.16
C LEU A 9 0.11 -13.99 -24.25
N LEU A 10 -0.50 -14.48 -25.34
CA LEU A 10 -1.25 -13.69 -26.31
C LEU A 10 -2.60 -14.36 -26.54
N LEU A 11 -3.64 -13.89 -25.85
CA LEU A 11 -5.03 -14.17 -26.21
C LEU A 11 -5.87 -12.92 -25.98
N ALA A 12 -5.98 -12.10 -27.02
CA ALA A 12 -7.07 -11.15 -27.22
C ALA A 12 -7.39 -11.10 -28.73
N GLY A 13 -8.03 -12.16 -29.23
CA GLY A 13 -8.69 -12.17 -30.54
C GLY A 13 -10.17 -11.88 -30.35
N ALA A 14 -10.58 -10.62 -30.53
CA ALA A 14 -11.97 -10.22 -30.56
C ALA A 14 -12.59 -10.61 -31.91
N LEU A 15 -13.65 -11.41 -31.87
CA LEU A 15 -14.46 -11.82 -33.01
C LEU A 15 -15.48 -10.71 -33.33
N LEU A 16 -15.33 -10.09 -34.49
CA LEU A 16 -16.33 -9.24 -35.15
C LEU A 16 -17.40 -10.12 -35.80
N MET A 17 -18.68 -9.88 -35.49
CA MET A 17 -19.78 -10.05 -36.44
C MET A 17 -20.78 -8.90 -36.29
N ALA A 18 -21.00 -8.22 -37.41
CA ALA A 18 -21.90 -7.10 -37.58
C ALA A 18 -23.36 -7.55 -37.77
N GLY A 19 -24.29 -6.74 -37.29
CA GLY A 19 -25.70 -6.77 -37.64
C GLY A 19 -26.29 -5.35 -37.56
N CYS A 20 -26.67 -4.80 -38.72
CA CYS A 20 -27.30 -3.48 -38.90
C CYS A 20 -28.84 -3.55 -38.72
N PHE A 21 -29.49 -2.36 -38.78
CA PHE A 21 -30.93 -2.01 -38.70
C PHE A 21 -31.44 -1.71 -37.27
N GLY A 22 -32.14 -0.62 -36.96
CA GLY A 22 -32.61 0.53 -37.74
C GLY A 22 -33.42 1.48 -36.83
N GLU A 23 -33.23 2.78 -37.06
CA GLU A 23 -34.18 3.91 -36.96
C GLU A 23 -34.78 4.42 -35.62
N LYS A 24 -34.70 5.75 -35.50
CA LYS A 24 -35.24 6.70 -34.50
C LYS A 24 -36.50 7.38 -35.10
N PRO A 25 -37.50 7.84 -34.32
CA PRO A 25 -37.73 9.29 -34.14
C PRO A 25 -38.14 9.67 -32.68
N ALA A 26 -37.58 10.74 -32.07
CA ALA A 26 -38.16 12.10 -31.83
C ALA A 26 -39.35 12.11 -30.83
N SER A 27 -39.39 12.89 -29.74
CA SER A 27 -39.44 14.37 -29.62
C SER A 27 -39.38 14.80 -28.12
N ALA A 28 -38.47 15.71 -27.68
CA ALA A 28 -38.64 17.18 -27.47
C ALA A 28 -39.09 17.56 -26.01
N PRO A 29 -39.04 18.84 -25.58
CA PRO A 29 -37.86 19.50 -24.98
C PRO A 29 -38.13 20.13 -23.59
N LEU A 30 -37.10 20.56 -22.86
CA LEU A 30 -37.23 21.68 -21.90
C LEU A 30 -36.06 22.67 -22.01
N ASN A 31 -36.47 23.93 -21.94
CA ASN A 31 -35.82 25.17 -22.33
C ASN A 31 -34.91 25.75 -21.24
N ALA A 32 -33.97 26.58 -21.69
CA ALA A 32 -32.95 27.33 -20.97
C ALA A 32 -33.48 28.37 -19.96
N THR A 33 -32.65 28.79 -18.99
CA THR A 33 -31.95 30.10 -19.00
C THR A 33 -31.22 30.42 -17.68
N ASN A 34 -30.22 31.31 -17.81
CA ASN A 34 -29.41 32.02 -16.81
C ASN A 34 -28.20 31.22 -16.25
N GLY A 35 -26.94 31.46 -16.61
CA GLY A 35 -26.28 32.66 -17.11
C GLY A 35 -25.60 33.39 -15.95
N SER A 36 -24.28 33.26 -15.82
CA SER A 36 -23.33 34.37 -15.58
C SER A 36 -21.91 33.85 -15.37
N ALA A 37 -20.98 34.48 -16.08
CA ALA A 37 -19.56 34.16 -16.16
C ALA A 37 -18.74 34.98 -15.15
N ASN A 38 -17.66 34.36 -14.63
CA ASN A 38 -16.37 34.96 -14.29
C ASN A 38 -15.52 33.84 -13.65
N GLY A 39 -14.23 33.66 -13.91
CA GLY A 39 -13.26 34.41 -14.68
C GLY A 39 -11.94 33.64 -14.66
N THR A 40 -11.22 33.84 -15.75
CA THR A 40 -9.87 33.42 -16.14
C THR A 40 -8.82 33.49 -15.03
N MET A 41 -7.94 32.48 -14.92
CA MET A 41 -6.53 32.66 -14.55
C MET A 41 -5.71 31.52 -15.17
N ALA A 42 -5.00 31.85 -16.24
CA ALA A 42 -3.91 31.06 -16.81
C ALA A 42 -2.64 31.31 -15.99
N TYR A 43 -1.89 30.25 -15.69
CA TYR A 43 -0.52 30.37 -15.18
C TYR A 43 0.44 30.02 -16.32
N SER A 44 1.00 31.06 -16.94
CA SER A 44 2.19 30.99 -17.78
C SER A 44 3.41 31.21 -16.90
N ASN A 45 4.43 30.35 -17.00
CA ASN A 45 5.78 30.70 -16.57
C ASN A 45 6.77 30.23 -17.63
N GLN A 46 7.33 31.21 -18.35
CA GLN A 46 8.48 31.02 -19.22
C GLN A 46 9.29 32.33 -19.22
N SER A 47 10.48 32.28 -18.65
CA SER A 47 11.67 33.15 -18.83
C SER A 47 12.64 32.72 -17.72
N GLY A 48 13.88 32.30 -17.91
CA GLY A 48 14.92 32.75 -18.83
C GLY A 48 16.16 33.02 -17.95
N GLY A 49 17.34 32.52 -18.31
CA GLY A 49 18.58 32.87 -17.61
C GLY A 49 19.68 31.81 -17.60
N GLN A 50 20.64 31.98 -18.49
CA GLN A 50 21.89 31.22 -18.61
C GLN A 50 23.03 31.86 -17.78
N MET A 51 24.03 31.01 -17.45
CA MET A 51 25.49 31.26 -17.35
C MET A 51 26.17 31.84 -16.08
N ASN A 52 27.12 31.01 -15.60
CA ASN A 52 28.56 31.26 -15.33
C ASN A 52 29.01 32.13 -14.13
N GLY A 53 30.00 31.64 -13.36
CA GLY A 53 30.82 32.50 -12.50
C GLY A 53 31.59 31.79 -11.39
N SER A 54 32.87 31.56 -11.63
CA SER A 54 33.97 31.07 -10.78
C SER A 54 34.38 31.95 -9.57
N ALA A 55 34.96 31.33 -8.54
CA ALA A 55 36.13 31.76 -7.69
C ALA A 55 35.95 31.20 -6.25
N GLN A 56 36.77 30.27 -5.73
CA GLN A 56 38.19 30.34 -5.29
C GLN A 56 38.39 30.86 -3.86
N ALA A 57 38.73 29.90 -2.98
CA ALA A 57 39.72 29.84 -1.89
C ALA A 57 39.88 30.91 -0.77
N GLY A 58 40.08 30.38 0.45
CA GLY A 58 40.75 31.02 1.61
C GLY A 58 40.40 30.27 2.92
N GLN A 59 41.16 29.24 3.33
CA GLN A 59 42.21 29.25 4.38
C GLN A 59 41.72 29.77 5.76
N ALA A 60 41.53 28.95 6.81
CA ALA A 60 42.46 28.13 7.64
C ALA A 60 42.77 28.79 9.00
N ASN A 61 43.00 27.93 10.02
CA ASN A 61 43.62 28.13 11.35
C ASN A 61 42.64 27.94 12.54
N GLY A 62 42.83 27.08 13.55
CA GLY A 62 43.87 26.10 13.90
C GLY A 62 43.64 25.55 15.33
N SER A 63 44.18 24.34 15.62
CA SER A 63 44.79 23.80 16.88
C SER A 63 44.10 24.05 18.26
N ALA A 64 44.02 23.15 19.26
CA ALA A 64 44.96 22.15 19.77
C ALA A 64 44.29 21.18 20.79
N GLN A 65 44.99 20.06 21.09
CA GLN A 65 44.68 18.98 22.05
C GLN A 65 45.05 19.28 23.53
N THR A 66 44.23 18.73 24.49
CA THR A 66 44.43 18.02 25.81
C THR A 66 45.68 18.28 26.71
N PRO A 67 45.84 17.83 28.01
CA PRO A 67 45.14 16.74 28.78
C PRO A 67 45.00 16.88 30.35
N ASN A 68 44.52 15.77 30.99
CA ASN A 68 44.62 15.30 32.42
C ASN A 68 43.83 16.03 33.54
N ALA A 69 43.03 15.42 34.45
CA ALA A 69 43.02 14.19 35.29
C ALA A 69 43.71 14.32 36.67
N ALA A 70 42.95 14.22 37.80
CA ALA A 70 43.26 13.44 39.03
C ALA A 70 42.44 13.86 40.31
N GLY A 71 42.05 12.84 41.12
CA GLY A 71 41.83 12.88 42.60
C GLY A 71 40.36 12.84 43.09
N GLN A 72 39.92 12.15 44.16
CA GLN A 72 40.45 11.15 45.10
C GLN A 72 39.27 10.68 46.02
N MET A 73 39.42 9.60 46.81
CA MET A 73 38.42 8.74 47.48
C MET A 73 37.90 9.15 48.90
N ASN A 74 36.61 8.81 49.22
CA ASN A 74 35.92 8.19 50.42
C ASN A 74 36.29 8.59 51.90
N PRO A 75 35.64 8.16 53.05
CA PRO A 75 34.45 7.30 53.35
C PRO A 75 33.54 7.66 54.59
N SER A 76 32.56 6.77 54.92
CA SER A 76 31.85 6.54 56.23
C SER A 76 30.52 7.32 56.44
N GLY A 77 29.37 6.82 56.94
CA GLY A 77 28.89 5.60 57.62
C GLY A 77 27.36 5.78 57.93
N PRO A 78 26.67 4.93 58.73
CA PRO A 78 25.41 4.26 58.35
C PRO A 78 24.07 4.71 59.01
N ASP A 79 22.98 4.09 58.54
CA ASP A 79 21.58 3.96 59.08
C ASP A 79 20.65 5.21 58.99
N ALA A 80 19.32 5.14 58.83
CA ALA A 80 18.34 4.10 59.09
C ALA A 80 17.05 4.24 58.23
N ASN A 81 16.46 3.08 57.91
CA ASN A 81 15.03 2.74 57.89
C ASN A 81 14.01 3.47 56.95
N ALA A 82 13.50 2.65 56.02
CA ALA A 82 12.11 2.55 55.55
C ALA A 82 11.39 3.78 54.95
N VAL A 83 11.33 3.79 53.61
CA VAL A 83 10.05 3.88 52.90
C VAL A 83 10.07 2.95 51.68
N GLY A 84 9.22 1.93 51.72
CA GLY A 84 8.87 1.17 50.54
C GLY A 84 8.10 2.07 49.59
N ALA A 85 8.70 2.35 48.43
CA ALA A 85 7.98 2.84 47.27
C ALA A 85 8.43 1.95 46.11
N ALA A 86 7.48 1.14 45.63
CA ALA A 86 7.59 0.44 44.38
C ALA A 86 8.09 1.41 43.31
N MET A 87 9.32 1.21 42.85
CA MET A 87 9.80 1.87 41.65
C MET A 87 8.97 1.32 40.51
N ASN A 88 8.00 2.13 40.09
CA ASN A 88 7.24 1.96 38.87
C ASN A 88 8.23 1.81 37.72
N ASP A 89 8.44 0.56 37.28
CA ASP A 89 9.16 0.17 36.08
C ASP A 89 8.33 0.60 34.85
N SER A 90 8.21 1.91 34.65
CA SER A 90 7.57 2.55 33.49
C SER A 90 8.59 3.23 32.57
N THR A 91 9.89 2.94 32.72
CA THR A 91 10.95 3.56 31.90
C THR A 91 11.74 2.57 31.05
N ARG A 92 11.17 1.36 30.84
CA ARG A 92 11.60 0.42 29.80
C ARG A 92 10.50 0.08 28.82
N ASP A 93 9.65 1.05 28.49
CA ASP A 93 8.84 0.98 27.28
C ASP A 93 9.80 1.17 26.09
N GLY A 94 10.54 0.09 25.80
CA GLY A 94 11.56 0.03 24.79
C GLY A 94 10.92 0.34 23.45
N MET A 95 11.21 1.53 22.92
CA MET A 95 11.11 1.91 21.51
C MET A 95 10.14 1.03 20.72
N MET A 96 8.86 1.08 21.09
CA MET A 96 7.85 0.15 20.58
C MET A 96 7.65 0.44 19.10
N ASN A 97 8.13 -0.46 18.24
CA ASN A 97 7.60 -0.50 16.88
C ASN A 97 6.08 -0.72 17.02
N PRO A 98 5.25 0.22 16.56
CA PRO A 98 3.81 0.12 16.74
C PRO A 98 3.32 -1.18 16.10
N LYS A 99 2.47 -1.91 16.81
CA LYS A 99 1.92 -3.17 16.30
C LYS A 99 1.20 -2.95 14.97
N ASN A 100 1.44 -3.83 14.01
CA ASN A 100 0.76 -3.80 12.71
C ASN A 100 -0.77 -3.87 12.88
N PRO A 101 -1.55 -3.04 12.15
CA PRO A 101 -2.99 -3.08 12.21
C PRO A 101 -3.56 -4.37 11.62
N VAL A 102 -4.71 -4.79 12.13
CA VAL A 102 -5.45 -5.95 11.63
C VAL A 102 -6.70 -5.47 10.92
N VAL A 103 -6.86 -5.85 9.66
CA VAL A 103 -8.05 -5.51 8.85
C VAL A 103 -8.97 -6.73 8.78
N VAL A 104 -10.27 -6.50 8.98
CA VAL A 104 -11.34 -7.49 8.82
C VAL A 104 -12.02 -7.27 7.48
N PHE A 105 -12.17 -8.35 6.74
CA PHE A 105 -12.93 -8.43 5.50
C PHE A 105 -14.18 -9.25 5.76
N GLU A 106 -15.34 -8.59 5.75
CA GLU A 106 -16.63 -9.25 5.67
C GLU A 106 -16.94 -9.51 4.20
N THR A 107 -17.26 -10.75 3.87
CA THR A 107 -17.55 -11.15 2.48
C THR A 107 -18.80 -11.98 2.37
N THR A 108 -19.30 -12.17 1.15
CA THR A 108 -20.40 -13.10 0.85
C THR A 108 -20.07 -14.58 1.14
N LYS A 109 -18.81 -14.92 1.45
CA LYS A 109 -18.36 -16.27 1.84
C LYS A 109 -18.00 -16.40 3.32
N GLY A 110 -18.25 -15.36 4.10
CA GLY A 110 -17.84 -15.27 5.50
C GLY A 110 -16.68 -14.29 5.70
N ASN A 111 -16.13 -14.27 6.91
CA ASN A 111 -15.21 -13.23 7.33
C ASN A 111 -13.79 -13.78 7.45
N PHE A 112 -12.81 -12.99 7.03
CA PHE A 112 -11.41 -13.26 7.34
C PHE A 112 -10.71 -11.98 7.80
N SER A 113 -9.58 -12.14 8.49
CA SER A 113 -8.74 -11.01 8.91
C SER A 113 -7.35 -11.14 8.29
N ALA A 114 -6.71 -10.01 8.05
CA ALA A 114 -5.31 -9.93 7.66
C ALA A 114 -4.56 -8.91 8.52
N GLU A 115 -3.32 -9.24 8.88
CA GLU A 115 -2.36 -8.28 9.42
C GLU A 115 -1.75 -7.47 8.27
N ILE A 116 -1.63 -6.16 8.44
CA ILE A 116 -1.07 -5.24 7.44
C ILE A 116 0.29 -4.73 7.92
N TYR A 117 1.32 -5.01 7.15
CA TYR A 117 2.73 -4.74 7.47
C TYR A 117 3.10 -3.28 7.24
N VAL A 118 2.53 -2.36 8.04
CA VAL A 118 2.76 -0.92 7.91
C VAL A 118 4.17 -0.49 8.34
N ASN A 119 4.88 -1.31 9.12
CA ASN A 119 6.27 -1.03 9.48
C ASN A 119 7.24 -1.49 8.40
N GLU A 120 6.99 -2.65 7.80
CA GLU A 120 7.85 -3.23 6.77
C GLU A 120 7.56 -2.69 5.38
N ALA A 121 6.30 -2.40 5.05
CA ALA A 121 5.86 -1.80 3.79
C ALA A 121 5.06 -0.51 4.07
N PRO A 122 5.68 0.55 4.62
CA PRO A 122 4.99 1.76 5.05
C PRO A 122 4.22 2.48 3.95
N ILE A 123 4.71 2.50 2.71
CA ILE A 123 4.02 3.19 1.62
C ILE A 123 2.76 2.40 1.22
N THR A 124 2.93 1.10 0.99
CA THR A 124 1.87 0.21 0.52
C THR A 124 0.82 -0.02 1.59
N GLY A 125 1.26 -0.31 2.81
CA GLY A 125 0.42 -0.50 3.98
C GLY A 125 -0.37 0.75 4.31
N ALA A 126 0.26 1.94 4.36
CA ALA A 126 -0.45 3.18 4.64
C ALA A 126 -1.47 3.54 3.56
N ASN A 127 -1.14 3.33 2.28
CA ASN A 127 -2.10 3.52 1.19
C ASN A 127 -3.31 2.58 1.33
N PHE A 128 -3.08 1.30 1.61
CA PHE A 128 -4.16 0.33 1.83
C PHE A 128 -5.03 0.73 3.03
N MET A 129 -4.43 1.08 4.17
CA MET A 129 -5.15 1.50 5.38
C MET A 129 -5.95 2.79 5.16
N LYS A 130 -5.42 3.76 4.40
CA LYS A 130 -6.15 4.97 4.02
C LYS A 130 -7.44 4.61 3.26
N LEU A 131 -7.36 3.69 2.30
CA LEU A 131 -8.52 3.24 1.53
C LEU A 131 -9.52 2.48 2.40
N VAL A 132 -9.06 1.57 3.28
CA VAL A 132 -9.90 0.88 4.27
C VAL A 132 -10.65 1.88 5.14
N ASN A 133 -9.94 2.86 5.71
CA ASN A 133 -10.51 3.84 6.64
C ASN A 133 -11.50 4.81 5.96
N SER A 134 -11.39 5.00 4.65
CA SER A 134 -12.38 5.75 3.85
C SER A 134 -13.61 4.91 3.43
N GLY A 135 -13.61 3.60 3.72
CA GLY A 135 -14.66 2.68 3.27
C GLY A 135 -14.59 2.32 1.79
N PHE A 136 -13.48 2.62 1.11
CA PHE A 136 -13.32 2.46 -0.35
C PHE A 136 -13.63 1.04 -0.84
N TYR A 137 -13.25 0.01 -0.08
CA TYR A 137 -13.42 -1.39 -0.47
C TYR A 137 -14.84 -1.93 -0.25
N ASN A 138 -15.72 -1.19 0.44
CA ASN A 138 -17.06 -1.65 0.76
C ASN A 138 -17.90 -1.80 -0.52
N GLY A 139 -18.45 -3.00 -0.74
CA GLY A 139 -19.25 -3.36 -1.89
C GLY A 139 -18.46 -3.80 -3.13
N LEU A 140 -17.12 -3.65 -3.13
CA LEU A 140 -16.28 -4.06 -4.25
C LEU A 140 -16.20 -5.58 -4.37
N THR A 141 -15.99 -6.05 -5.60
CA THR A 141 -15.93 -7.47 -5.94
C THR A 141 -14.51 -8.00 -5.99
N PHE A 142 -14.39 -9.32 -5.84
CA PHE A 142 -13.25 -10.08 -6.33
C PHE A 142 -13.48 -10.35 -7.82
N HIS A 143 -12.87 -9.55 -8.68
CA HIS A 143 -13.09 -9.60 -10.13
C HIS A 143 -12.27 -10.71 -10.81
N ARG A 144 -11.22 -11.21 -10.14
CA ARG A 144 -10.36 -12.27 -10.65
C ARG A 144 -10.05 -13.30 -9.57
N VAL A 145 -10.28 -14.56 -9.88
CA VAL A 145 -9.96 -15.70 -9.01
C VAL A 145 -9.30 -16.77 -9.86
N GLU A 146 -8.05 -17.11 -9.52
CA GLU A 146 -7.29 -18.19 -10.12
C GLU A 146 -7.07 -19.28 -9.06
N PRO A 147 -7.76 -20.43 -9.16
CA PRO A 147 -7.59 -21.52 -8.21
C PRO A 147 -6.12 -21.96 -8.09
N GLY A 148 -5.60 -22.00 -6.87
CA GLY A 148 -4.22 -22.39 -6.59
C GLY A 148 -3.17 -21.29 -6.88
N PHE A 149 -3.60 -20.06 -7.15
CA PHE A 149 -2.68 -18.93 -7.34
C PHE A 149 -3.09 -17.71 -6.52
N VAL A 150 -4.12 -16.97 -6.94
CA VAL A 150 -4.54 -15.73 -6.25
C VAL A 150 -6.04 -15.48 -6.34
N VAL A 151 -6.56 -14.77 -5.34
CA VAL A 151 -7.87 -14.09 -5.35
C VAL A 151 -7.60 -12.59 -5.37
N GLN A 152 -8.06 -11.88 -6.40
CA GLN A 152 -7.79 -10.47 -6.62
C GLN A 152 -9.07 -9.62 -6.59
N GLY A 153 -8.99 -8.48 -5.90
CA GLY A 153 -10.07 -7.53 -5.72
C GLY A 153 -9.57 -6.09 -5.59
N GLY A 154 -10.41 -5.19 -5.08
CA GLY A 154 -10.04 -3.79 -4.86
C GLY A 154 -10.15 -2.89 -6.09
N ASP A 155 -10.89 -3.32 -7.11
CA ASP A 155 -11.22 -2.52 -8.28
C ASP A 155 -12.64 -1.94 -8.17
N PRO A 156 -12.81 -0.59 -8.15
CA PRO A 156 -14.12 0.06 -8.18
C PRO A 156 -15.00 -0.27 -9.39
N LYS A 157 -14.40 -0.58 -10.54
CA LYS A 157 -15.14 -0.95 -11.76
C LYS A 157 -15.49 -2.44 -11.79
N GLY A 158 -14.74 -3.26 -11.06
CA GLY A 158 -14.93 -4.71 -10.99
C GLY A 158 -14.56 -5.45 -12.28
N ASP A 159 -13.84 -4.81 -13.21
CA ASP A 159 -13.43 -5.38 -14.50
C ASP A 159 -11.90 -5.53 -14.66
N GLY A 160 -11.14 -5.17 -13.63
CA GLY A 160 -9.69 -5.16 -13.57
C GLY A 160 -9.04 -3.85 -14.04
N THR A 161 -9.80 -2.88 -14.55
CA THR A 161 -9.27 -1.66 -15.18
C THR A 161 -9.34 -0.41 -14.30
N GLY A 162 -10.03 -0.47 -13.16
CA GLY A 162 -10.11 0.65 -12.22
C GLY A 162 -9.03 0.63 -11.15
N GLY A 163 -9.12 1.62 -10.27
CA GLY A 163 -8.17 1.84 -9.19
C GLY A 163 -8.57 3.07 -8.36
N SER A 164 -7.81 3.39 -7.33
CA SER A 164 -7.94 4.69 -6.65
C SER A 164 -7.35 5.81 -7.53
N ASN A 165 -7.60 7.06 -7.13
CA ASN A 165 -7.11 8.23 -7.86
C ASN A 165 -5.61 8.51 -7.64
N GLN A 166 -4.89 7.66 -6.91
CA GLN A 166 -3.49 7.86 -6.54
C GLN A 166 -2.73 6.56 -6.78
N THR A 167 -1.51 6.69 -7.30
CA THR A 167 -0.60 5.55 -7.42
C THR A 167 0.54 5.64 -6.41
N ILE A 168 1.14 4.50 -6.11
CA ILE A 168 2.27 4.36 -5.20
C ILE A 168 3.44 3.68 -5.92
N PRO A 169 4.69 3.99 -5.52
CA PRO A 169 5.87 3.32 -6.04
C PRO A 169 5.93 1.84 -5.62
N LEU A 170 6.68 1.04 -6.37
CA LEU A 170 6.93 -0.37 -6.03
C LEU A 170 7.77 -0.50 -4.75
N GLU A 171 7.19 -1.10 -3.71
CA GLU A 171 7.84 -1.29 -2.41
C GLU A 171 8.14 -2.77 -2.14
N ILE A 172 9.36 -3.20 -2.46
CA ILE A 172 9.81 -4.58 -2.26
C ILE A 172 10.66 -4.69 -1.00
N LYS A 173 10.39 -5.72 -0.20
CA LYS A 173 11.25 -6.13 0.93
C LYS A 173 11.71 -7.57 0.77
N PRO A 174 13.02 -7.87 0.85
CA PRO A 174 13.53 -9.22 0.64
C PRO A 174 12.94 -10.29 1.57
N ASN A 175 12.55 -9.91 2.78
CA ASN A 175 11.97 -10.79 3.80
C ASN A 175 10.44 -10.97 3.66
N LEU A 176 9.76 -10.17 2.84
CA LEU A 176 8.33 -10.33 2.58
C LEU A 176 8.15 -11.14 1.28
N LYS A 177 7.61 -12.35 1.43
CA LYS A 177 7.46 -13.34 0.35
C LYS A 177 6.00 -13.64 0.07
N HIS A 178 5.70 -14.02 -1.17
CA HIS A 178 4.38 -14.47 -1.62
C HIS A 178 4.06 -15.90 -1.13
N LYS A 179 4.07 -16.08 0.18
CA LYS A 179 3.65 -17.31 0.85
C LYS A 179 2.12 -17.41 0.85
N LEU A 180 1.59 -18.60 1.15
CA LEU A 180 0.15 -18.82 1.27
C LEU A 180 -0.50 -17.80 2.22
N GLY A 181 -1.54 -17.11 1.74
CA GLY A 181 -2.25 -16.06 2.46
C GLY A 181 -1.58 -14.70 2.49
N ALA A 182 -0.44 -14.50 1.82
CA ALA A 182 0.17 -13.19 1.67
C ALA A 182 -0.77 -12.25 0.88
N LEU A 183 -0.86 -10.99 1.31
CA LEU A 183 -1.49 -9.92 0.56
C LEU A 183 -0.43 -9.21 -0.28
N GLY A 184 -0.65 -9.16 -1.58
CA GLY A 184 0.20 -8.44 -2.52
C GLY A 184 -0.57 -7.35 -3.28
N MET A 185 0.13 -6.28 -3.66
CA MET A 185 -0.47 -5.14 -4.35
C MET A 185 -0.38 -5.35 -5.87
N ALA A 186 -1.52 -5.29 -6.57
CA ALA A 186 -1.55 -5.36 -8.02
C ALA A 186 -1.12 -4.03 -8.64
N ARG A 187 -0.53 -4.10 -9.84
CA ARG A 187 -0.06 -2.95 -10.60
C ARG A 187 -0.14 -3.23 -12.10
N SER A 188 -0.08 -2.18 -12.90
CA SER A 188 0.16 -2.30 -14.34
C SER A 188 1.63 -2.65 -14.63
N GLN A 189 2.04 -2.61 -15.90
CA GLN A 189 3.42 -2.86 -16.30
C GLN A 189 4.41 -1.89 -15.64
N ASN A 190 4.02 -0.64 -15.44
CA ASN A 190 4.84 0.33 -14.72
C ASN A 190 4.96 -0.08 -13.24
N PRO A 191 6.18 -0.28 -12.70
CA PRO A 191 6.39 -0.57 -11.27
C PRO A 191 5.65 0.38 -10.33
N ASP A 192 5.59 1.68 -10.65
CA ASP A 192 5.05 2.73 -9.77
C ASP A 192 3.58 3.06 -10.05
N SER A 193 2.80 2.04 -10.43
CA SER A 193 1.39 2.17 -10.82
C SER A 193 0.39 1.45 -9.93
N ALA A 194 0.86 0.82 -8.84
CA ALA A 194 -0.02 0.24 -7.85
C ALA A 194 -0.97 1.31 -7.27
N SER A 195 -2.22 0.97 -7.01
CA SER A 195 -3.23 1.91 -6.50
C SER A 195 -4.09 1.27 -5.40
N SER A 196 -5.20 0.63 -5.75
CA SER A 196 -6.13 0.00 -4.79
C SER A 196 -6.33 -1.49 -4.98
N GLN A 197 -5.98 -2.03 -6.15
CA GLN A 197 -6.17 -3.45 -6.40
C GLN A 197 -5.15 -4.27 -5.63
N PHE A 198 -5.62 -5.29 -4.92
CA PHE A 198 -4.79 -6.21 -4.14
C PHE A 198 -5.19 -7.64 -4.44
N TYR A 199 -4.33 -8.58 -4.07
CA TYR A 199 -4.62 -10.00 -4.14
C TYR A 199 -4.19 -10.74 -2.88
N VAL A 200 -4.85 -11.86 -2.62
CA VAL A 200 -4.46 -12.83 -1.60
C VAL A 200 -3.92 -14.08 -2.29
N VAL A 201 -2.73 -14.52 -1.91
CA VAL A 201 -2.09 -15.72 -2.44
C VAL A 201 -2.80 -16.98 -1.91
N THR A 202 -3.24 -17.87 -2.79
CA THR A 202 -3.95 -19.12 -2.47
C THR A 202 -3.18 -20.39 -2.86
N GLY A 203 -2.00 -20.26 -3.45
CA GLY A 203 -1.07 -21.36 -3.74
C GLY A 203 0.35 -20.87 -4.09
N GLU A 204 1.05 -21.56 -5.00
CA GLU A 204 2.44 -21.23 -5.34
C GLU A 204 2.55 -19.91 -6.11
N ALA A 205 3.30 -18.95 -5.56
CA ALA A 205 3.43 -17.60 -6.12
C ALA A 205 4.84 -17.01 -5.97
N SER A 206 5.86 -17.83 -5.68
CA SER A 206 7.25 -17.38 -5.47
C SER A 206 7.84 -16.63 -6.67
N PHE A 207 7.32 -16.85 -7.88
CA PHE A 207 7.73 -16.10 -9.07
C PHE A 207 7.32 -14.61 -9.04
N LEU A 208 6.43 -14.20 -8.13
CA LEU A 208 6.08 -12.79 -7.90
C LEU A 208 7.07 -12.08 -6.97
N ASP A 209 7.89 -12.82 -6.23
CA ASP A 209 8.86 -12.26 -5.30
C ASP A 209 9.84 -11.35 -6.02
N GLY A 210 10.07 -10.16 -5.47
CA GLY A 210 10.94 -9.15 -6.09
C GLY A 210 10.32 -8.39 -7.26
N ASN A 211 9.05 -8.66 -7.62
CA ASN A 211 8.35 -7.97 -8.72
C ASN A 211 7.07 -7.25 -8.26
N TYR A 212 6.52 -7.65 -7.12
CA TYR A 212 5.31 -7.10 -6.51
C TYR A 212 5.51 -6.88 -5.01
N ALA A 213 4.84 -5.86 -4.47
CA ALA A 213 4.89 -5.52 -3.06
C ALA A 213 3.99 -6.47 -2.25
N VAL A 214 4.57 -7.17 -1.27
CA VAL A 214 3.82 -7.89 -0.24
C VAL A 214 3.66 -6.95 0.95
N PHE A 215 2.44 -6.79 1.43
CA PHE A 215 2.11 -5.79 2.47
C PHE A 215 1.21 -6.33 3.58
N GLY A 216 0.88 -7.62 3.57
CA GLY A 216 0.10 -8.21 4.65
C GLY A 216 0.00 -9.73 4.58
N GLN A 217 -0.73 -10.31 5.53
CA GLN A 217 -0.91 -11.75 5.65
C GLN A 217 -2.25 -12.09 6.29
N VAL A 218 -3.00 -13.01 5.68
CA VAL A 218 -4.21 -13.58 6.26
C VAL A 218 -3.90 -14.33 7.55
N LEU A 219 -4.72 -14.09 8.57
CA LEU A 219 -4.57 -14.63 9.92
C LEU A 219 -5.42 -15.89 10.15
N GLY A 220 -4.92 -16.77 11.02
CA GLY A 220 -5.66 -17.91 11.55
C GLY A 220 -6.28 -18.80 10.47
N SER A 221 -7.54 -19.18 10.68
CA SER A 221 -8.32 -19.99 9.73
C SER A 221 -8.94 -19.19 8.58
N GLY A 222 -8.57 -17.90 8.41
CA GLY A 222 -9.12 -17.03 7.36
C GLY A 222 -8.95 -17.56 5.94
N MET A 223 -7.91 -18.37 5.70
CA MET A 223 -7.68 -19.01 4.40
C MET A 223 -8.82 -19.95 3.99
N ASN A 224 -9.54 -20.56 4.94
CA ASN A 224 -10.70 -21.41 4.63
C ASN A 224 -11.83 -20.63 3.95
N VAL A 225 -11.96 -19.34 4.26
CA VAL A 225 -12.92 -18.42 3.62
C VAL A 225 -12.37 -17.96 2.29
N VAL A 226 -11.11 -17.51 2.24
CA VAL A 226 -10.46 -17.02 1.02
C VAL A 226 -10.51 -18.06 -0.10
N GLN A 227 -10.26 -19.33 0.21
CA GLN A 227 -10.28 -20.43 -0.77
C GLN A 227 -11.69 -20.73 -1.32
N GLN A 228 -12.75 -20.24 -0.69
CA GLN A 228 -14.14 -20.40 -1.16
C GLN A 228 -14.62 -19.24 -2.02
N ILE A 229 -13.85 -18.15 -2.09
CA ILE A 229 -14.19 -16.97 -2.89
C ILE A 229 -14.20 -17.34 -4.38
N LYS A 230 -15.22 -16.86 -5.08
CA LYS A 230 -15.40 -16.98 -6.53
C LYS A 230 -15.46 -15.59 -7.16
N VAL A 231 -15.27 -15.55 -8.48
CA VAL A 231 -15.44 -14.31 -9.26
C VAL A 231 -16.83 -13.72 -8.99
N GLY A 232 -16.87 -12.43 -8.67
CA GLY A 232 -18.10 -11.69 -8.39
C GLY A 232 -18.56 -11.70 -6.93
N ASP A 233 -17.96 -12.51 -6.06
CA ASP A 233 -18.16 -12.39 -4.62
C ASP A 233 -17.72 -11.00 -4.13
N ARG A 234 -18.37 -10.51 -3.07
CA ARG A 234 -18.23 -9.12 -2.62
C ARG A 234 -17.58 -9.04 -1.24
N MET A 235 -16.78 -8.00 -1.05
CA MET A 235 -16.44 -7.48 0.26
C MET A 235 -17.60 -6.61 0.73
N THR A 236 -18.47 -7.12 1.60
CA THR A 236 -19.61 -6.36 2.11
C THR A 236 -19.15 -5.20 2.99
N LYS A 237 -18.06 -5.42 3.74
CA LYS A 237 -17.42 -4.41 4.57
C LYS A 237 -15.95 -4.73 4.78
N VAL A 238 -15.10 -3.71 4.78
CA VAL A 238 -13.67 -3.83 5.12
C VAL A 238 -13.31 -2.74 6.12
N TYR A 239 -12.73 -3.11 7.26
CA TYR A 239 -12.44 -2.17 8.33
C TYR A 239 -11.26 -2.62 9.21
N GLU A 240 -10.58 -1.66 9.83
CA GLU A 240 -9.56 -1.91 10.85
C GLU A 240 -10.20 -2.41 12.16
N LYS A 241 -9.67 -3.50 12.71
CA LYS A 241 -10.04 -4.01 14.03
C LYS A 241 -9.40 -3.12 15.10
N LYS A 242 -10.26 -2.42 15.85
CA LYS A 242 -9.88 -1.64 17.03
C LYS A 242 -9.71 -2.51 18.27
#